data_AF-A0A932CPZ3-F1
#
_entry.id   AF-A0A932CPZ3-F1
#
_cell.length_a   1.000
_cell.length_b   1.000
_cell.length_c   1.000
_cell.angle_alpha   90.00
_cell.angle_beta   90.00
_cell.angle_gamma   90.00
#
_symmetry.space_group_name_H-M   'P 1'
#
loop_
_entity.id
_entity.type
_entity.pdbx_description
1 polymer ?
#
loop_
_entity_poly.entity_id
_entity_poly.type
_entity_poly.pdbx_seq_one_letter_code
_entity_poly.pdbx_strand_id
1 'polypeptide(L)'
;MSSKTKAALAIAMVCCLGLVAGGAKAASKKKVAGGEKMAARSGPVSQLEQAGELIVAKYVKASLPLEASSPQWTQAPAATISLIPQVSTFPMIAVPSATPEIVRSAKVRALYNDHEVAFLVEWADPEPTFTEEQPQAFKDAAALEFPLSYGPGQKIPYIGMGEKGRPVNVWHWKASWQIDADKGYQDVEHTYPNMVADDYPFSRADKGQPGGLARLPTHRHDPTYLTGWGAGSPLSDPERKTSVESLIAEGFGTLTSLGETVIQGKGAWKQGTWRVVFKRSLRAEDGRQVQFDPPQAGLVPVAFAIWDGHFDQRNGMKGLSTWYFVRFEKSVSPEAYARQLAWNPPIQGDPQEGRRWVMDLECDQCHNFPGARREKMGDVGPDLTYIGAMQRPDYLLESIKDPNATVVPYSRYLDPAHKSKMPLYDKDTLPEKGYYDIVEFLRTLK
;
A
#
# COMPACT_ATOMS: atom_id res chain seq x y z
N MET A 1 -46.72 40.21 -25.73
CA MET A 1 -47.28 41.51 -25.27
C MET A 1 -46.71 41.73 -23.87
N SER A 2 -45.81 42.71 -23.66
CA SER A 2 -46.11 44.12 -23.30
C SER A 2 -46.82 44.24 -21.93
N SER A 3 -46.38 45.02 -20.94
CA SER A 3 -45.12 45.76 -20.70
C SER A 3 -45.09 46.32 -19.26
N LYS A 4 -43.88 46.54 -18.68
CA LYS A 4 -43.43 47.64 -17.76
C LYS A 4 -44.42 48.18 -16.66
N THR A 5 -44.03 48.60 -15.45
CA THR A 5 -43.04 49.68 -15.17
C THR A 5 -42.87 49.92 -13.64
N LYS A 6 -41.62 50.01 -13.11
CA LYS A 6 -41.05 50.83 -11.96
C LYS A 6 -41.88 51.00 -10.63
N ALA A 7 -41.41 51.48 -9.46
CA ALA A 7 -40.19 52.09 -8.90
C ALA A 7 -40.25 51.90 -7.33
N ALA A 8 -39.34 52.29 -6.42
CA ALA A 8 -37.99 52.91 -6.41
C ALA A 8 -37.24 52.54 -5.09
N LEU A 9 -36.47 53.46 -4.47
CA LEU A 9 -35.60 53.29 -3.28
C LEU A 9 -35.74 54.48 -2.30
N ALA A 10 -35.65 54.24 -0.98
CA ALA A 10 -35.27 55.19 0.09
C ALA A 10 -34.94 54.34 1.35
N ILE A 11 -33.77 54.38 2.02
CA ILE A 11 -32.90 55.45 2.51
C ILE A 11 -33.62 56.44 3.44
N ALA A 12 -33.38 56.28 4.74
CA ALA A 12 -33.63 57.29 5.76
C ALA A 12 -32.30 57.58 6.48
N MET A 13 -31.91 58.85 6.48
CA MET A 13 -30.67 59.38 7.05
C MET A 13 -31.06 60.27 8.23
N VAL A 14 -30.44 60.07 9.40
CA VAL A 14 -30.61 61.00 10.54
C VAL A 14 -29.29 61.72 10.78
N CYS A 15 -29.28 63.01 10.47
CA CYS A 15 -28.22 63.93 10.86
C CYS A 15 -28.50 64.50 12.26
N CYS A 16 -27.44 64.71 13.03
CA CYS A 16 -27.35 65.85 13.95
C CYS A 16 -25.91 66.38 13.96
N LEU A 17 -25.75 67.70 13.88
CA LEU A 17 -24.46 68.40 13.76
C LEU A 17 -23.81 68.66 15.13
N GLY A 18 -22.50 68.94 15.16
CA GLY A 18 -21.78 69.16 16.42
C GLY A 18 -20.40 69.85 16.39
N LEU A 19 -20.16 70.80 15.48
CA LEU A 19 -19.09 71.83 15.53
C LEU A 19 -17.59 71.41 15.51
N VAL A 20 -16.74 72.43 15.25
CA VAL A 20 -15.34 72.35 14.78
C VAL A 20 -14.46 73.36 15.54
N ALA A 21 -13.13 73.13 15.51
CA ALA A 21 -11.99 73.95 15.95
C ALA A 21 -11.53 73.75 17.41
N GLY A 22 -10.22 73.72 17.70
CA GLY A 22 -9.05 73.72 16.83
C GLY A 22 -7.76 73.96 17.63
N GLY A 23 -6.69 73.20 17.38
CA GLY A 23 -5.42 73.37 18.10
C GLY A 23 -4.42 72.24 17.85
N ALA A 24 -3.21 72.57 17.43
CA ALA A 24 -2.19 71.59 17.04
C ALA A 24 -0.99 71.58 18.01
N LYS A 25 -0.51 70.39 18.41
CA LYS A 25 0.88 69.90 18.17
C LYS A 25 1.24 68.62 18.93
N ALA A 26 2.28 67.96 18.39
CA ALA A 26 3.23 67.06 19.05
C ALA A 26 2.78 65.65 19.48
N ALA A 27 3.03 64.72 18.56
CA ALA A 27 3.23 63.28 18.71
C ALA A 27 3.68 62.73 20.08
N SER A 28 3.04 61.62 20.51
CA SER A 28 3.69 60.55 21.27
C SER A 28 3.25 59.18 20.72
N LYS A 29 4.16 58.20 20.75
CA LYS A 29 4.10 56.96 19.96
C LYS A 29 3.03 55.99 20.47
N LYS A 30 1.94 55.78 19.73
CA LYS A 30 1.05 54.61 19.93
C LYS A 30 1.66 53.38 19.25
N LYS A 31 2.01 52.39 20.05
CA LYS A 31 2.54 51.08 19.62
C LYS A 31 1.38 50.30 18.97
N VAL A 32 1.33 50.25 17.65
CA VAL A 32 0.37 49.40 16.93
C VAL A 32 0.85 47.96 17.08
N ALA A 33 0.12 47.16 17.87
CA ALA A 33 0.30 45.72 17.89
C ALA A 33 -0.25 45.16 16.57
N GLY A 34 0.63 44.97 15.59
CA GLY A 34 0.34 44.22 14.38
C GLY A 34 0.08 42.77 14.75
N GLY A 35 -1.18 42.42 14.96
CA GLY A 35 -1.63 41.06 15.20
C GLY A 35 -1.65 40.26 13.89
N GLU A 36 -0.47 39.97 13.33
CA GLU A 36 -0.35 38.86 12.40
C GLU A 36 -0.66 37.58 13.17
N LYS A 37 -1.87 37.05 12.95
CA LYS A 37 -2.16 35.65 13.29
C LYS A 37 -1.31 34.78 12.36
N MET A 38 -0.09 34.45 12.79
CA MET A 38 0.57 33.23 12.33
C MET A 38 -0.43 32.10 12.51
N ALA A 39 -0.97 31.57 11.42
CA ALA A 39 -1.64 30.29 11.46
C ALA A 39 -0.61 29.28 11.96
N ALA A 40 -0.84 28.73 13.16
CA ALA A 40 0.05 27.72 13.72
C ALA A 40 0.08 26.55 12.74
N ARG A 41 1.23 26.35 12.09
CA ARG A 41 1.43 25.20 11.19
C ARG A 41 1.14 23.94 12.02
N SER A 42 0.24 23.10 11.53
CA SER A 42 -0.13 21.86 12.21
C SER A 42 1.13 21.03 12.49
N GLY A 43 1.17 20.40 13.66
CA GLY A 43 2.32 19.58 14.05
C GLY A 43 2.57 18.46 13.04
N PRO A 44 3.80 17.93 12.91
CA PRO A 44 4.15 16.99 11.84
C PRO A 44 3.26 15.74 11.81
N VAL A 45 2.90 15.21 12.99
CA VAL A 45 1.94 14.08 13.12
C VAL A 45 0.54 14.48 12.64
N SER A 46 0.09 15.70 12.93
CA SER A 46 -1.19 16.23 12.46
C SER A 46 -1.22 16.47 10.95
N GLN A 47 -0.07 16.65 10.29
CA GLN A 47 -0.01 16.72 8.82
C GLN A 47 -0.26 15.33 8.20
N LEU A 48 0.34 14.27 8.75
CA LEU A 48 0.06 12.89 8.34
C LEU A 48 -1.40 12.49 8.63
N GLU A 49 -1.96 12.95 9.75
CA GLU A 49 -3.37 12.78 10.12
C GLU A 49 -4.31 13.49 9.13
N GLN A 50 -4.01 14.75 8.77
CA GLN A 50 -4.75 15.55 7.78
C GLN A 50 -4.64 14.97 6.36
N ALA A 51 -3.52 14.31 6.03
CA ALA A 51 -3.34 13.58 4.78
C ALA A 51 -4.05 12.21 4.75
N GLY A 52 -4.57 11.73 5.88
CA GLY A 52 -5.20 10.41 6.00
C GLY A 52 -4.20 9.24 6.03
N GLU A 53 -2.91 9.51 6.23
CA GLU A 53 -1.82 8.51 6.15
C GLU A 53 -1.65 7.69 7.45
N LEU A 54 -2.44 7.96 8.50
CA LEU A 54 -2.30 7.32 9.81
C LEU A 54 -3.32 6.20 10.05
N ILE A 55 -2.82 5.06 10.56
CA ILE A 55 -3.62 3.96 11.11
C ILE A 55 -3.40 3.96 12.63
N VAL A 56 -4.37 4.42 13.40
CA VAL A 56 -4.23 4.49 14.86
C VAL A 56 -4.47 3.10 15.47
N ALA A 57 -3.40 2.48 15.96
CA ALA A 57 -3.48 1.25 16.74
C ALA A 57 -3.95 1.56 18.16
N LYS A 58 -5.07 0.95 18.56
CA LYS A 58 -5.70 1.11 19.88
C LYS A 58 -5.11 0.10 20.87
N TYR A 59 -4.77 0.55 22.08
CA TYR A 59 -4.28 -0.35 23.14
C TYR A 59 -5.45 -1.07 23.79
N VAL A 60 -5.37 -2.39 23.90
CA VAL A 60 -6.35 -3.23 24.58
C VAL A 60 -5.61 -4.14 25.55
N LYS A 61 -5.93 -4.11 26.85
CA LYS A 61 -5.19 -4.91 27.87
C LYS A 61 -5.38 -6.43 27.71
N ALA A 62 -6.45 -6.87 27.06
CA ALA A 62 -6.76 -8.28 26.84
C ALA A 62 -5.95 -8.89 25.67
N SER A 63 -6.04 -10.21 25.52
CA SER A 63 -5.62 -10.89 24.28
C SER A 63 -6.33 -10.31 23.06
N LEU A 64 -5.62 -10.20 21.94
CA LEU A 64 -6.18 -9.64 20.72
C LEU A 64 -6.98 -10.71 19.95
N PRO A 65 -8.12 -10.34 19.36
CA PRO A 65 -9.00 -11.29 18.68
C PRO A 65 -8.40 -11.75 17.35
N LEU A 66 -8.59 -13.03 17.03
CA LEU A 66 -8.41 -13.55 15.67
C LEU A 66 -9.72 -13.47 14.86
N GLU A 67 -10.88 -13.45 15.52
CA GLU A 67 -12.18 -13.32 14.86
C GLU A 67 -12.47 -11.87 14.47
N ALA A 68 -12.76 -11.64 13.19
CA ALA A 68 -13.19 -10.34 12.67
C ALA A 68 -14.52 -9.83 13.25
N SER A 69 -15.35 -10.73 13.78
CA SER A 69 -16.62 -10.42 14.45
C SER A 69 -16.46 -9.92 15.90
N SER A 70 -15.24 -9.93 16.46
CA SER A 70 -15.03 -9.51 17.85
C SER A 70 -15.42 -8.04 18.08
N PRO A 71 -16.19 -7.72 19.13
CA PRO A 71 -16.53 -6.34 19.45
C PRO A 71 -15.31 -5.50 19.84
N GLN A 72 -14.15 -6.10 20.15
CA GLN A 72 -12.90 -5.35 20.42
C GLN A 72 -12.50 -4.45 19.24
N TRP A 73 -12.78 -4.85 17.99
CA TRP A 73 -12.47 -4.04 16.81
C TRP A 73 -13.20 -2.69 16.80
N THR A 74 -14.36 -2.58 17.47
CA THR A 74 -15.09 -1.30 17.58
C THR A 74 -14.33 -0.22 18.35
N GLN A 75 -13.34 -0.60 19.16
CA GLN A 75 -12.54 0.33 19.97
C GLN A 75 -11.47 1.07 19.16
N ALA A 76 -11.04 0.52 18.02
CA ALA A 76 -10.10 1.16 17.11
C ALA A 76 -10.84 1.94 16.01
N PRO A 77 -10.38 3.14 15.62
CA PRO A 77 -10.90 3.82 14.45
C PRO A 77 -10.55 3.03 13.18
N ALA A 78 -11.39 3.13 12.16
CA ALA A 78 -11.11 2.58 10.83
C ALA A 78 -10.41 3.64 9.98
N ALA A 79 -9.21 3.35 9.51
CA ALA A 79 -8.54 4.11 8.46
C ALA A 79 -9.00 3.60 7.09
N THR A 80 -9.20 4.49 6.13
CA THR A 80 -9.49 4.11 4.74
C THR A 80 -8.18 4.10 3.95
N ILE A 81 -7.81 2.94 3.45
CA ILE A 81 -6.63 2.73 2.61
C ILE A 81 -7.07 2.80 1.16
N SER A 82 -6.44 3.69 0.39
CA SER A 82 -6.63 3.76 -1.07
C SER A 82 -5.72 2.74 -1.76
N LEU A 83 -6.26 2.08 -2.79
CA LEU A 83 -5.57 1.08 -3.58
C LEU A 83 -5.66 1.47 -5.06
N ILE A 84 -4.52 1.41 -5.73
CA ILE A 84 -4.33 1.69 -7.17
C ILE A 84 -3.82 0.41 -7.85
N PRO A 85 -3.94 0.26 -9.18
CA PRO A 85 -3.30 -0.85 -9.86
C PRO A 85 -1.78 -0.74 -9.70
N GLN A 86 -1.13 -1.86 -9.40
CA GLN A 86 0.31 -1.95 -9.61
C GLN A 86 0.59 -1.85 -11.13
N VAL A 87 1.49 -0.94 -11.51
CA VAL A 87 1.87 -0.66 -12.92
C VAL A 87 3.39 -0.55 -13.14
N SER A 88 4.21 -0.83 -12.12
CA SER A 88 5.67 -0.64 -12.20
C SER A 88 6.45 -1.83 -12.75
N THR A 89 5.95 -3.07 -12.65
CA THR A 89 6.61 -4.25 -13.22
C THR A 89 5.62 -5.32 -13.63
N PHE A 90 5.98 -6.12 -14.65
CA PHE A 90 5.18 -7.26 -15.07
C PHE A 90 5.29 -8.43 -14.07
N PRO A 91 4.23 -9.27 -13.95
CA PRO A 91 2.92 -9.07 -14.55
C PRO A 91 2.16 -7.96 -13.81
N MET A 92 1.64 -6.98 -14.56
CA MET A 92 0.92 -5.82 -14.03
C MET A 92 -0.52 -5.82 -14.55
N ILE A 93 -1.41 -5.10 -13.87
CA ILE A 93 -2.77 -4.91 -14.39
C ILE A 93 -2.65 -4.04 -15.63
N ALA A 94 -3.12 -4.54 -16.77
CA ALA A 94 -3.21 -3.73 -17.98
C ALA A 94 -4.19 -2.58 -17.72
N VAL A 95 -3.82 -1.35 -18.10
CA VAL A 95 -4.67 -0.16 -17.96
C VAL A 95 -5.12 0.35 -19.34
N PRO A 96 -5.84 -0.45 -20.16
CA PRO A 96 -6.27 -0.04 -21.50
C PRO A 96 -7.50 0.87 -21.42
N SER A 97 -7.33 2.10 -20.93
CA SER A 97 -8.31 3.22 -20.96
C SER A 97 -9.68 3.02 -20.28
N ALA A 98 -10.00 1.83 -19.79
CA ALA A 98 -11.11 1.56 -18.88
C ALA A 98 -10.60 1.52 -17.43
N THR A 99 -11.47 1.87 -16.48
CA THR A 99 -11.17 1.80 -15.04
C THR A 99 -10.75 0.37 -14.66
N PRO A 100 -9.52 0.13 -14.17
CA PRO A 100 -9.07 -1.22 -13.85
C PRO A 100 -9.96 -1.83 -12.77
N GLU A 101 -10.30 -3.11 -12.97
CA GLU A 101 -11.12 -3.92 -12.09
C GLU A 101 -10.26 -4.39 -10.91
N ILE A 102 -10.19 -3.52 -9.90
CA ILE A 102 -9.48 -3.75 -8.65
C ILE A 102 -10.36 -3.38 -7.45
N VAL A 103 -10.05 -3.97 -6.31
CA VAL A 103 -10.41 -3.41 -5.01
C VAL A 103 -9.73 -2.04 -4.87
N ARG A 104 -10.52 -0.97 -4.91
CA ARG A 104 -10.04 0.44 -4.88
C ARG A 104 -9.81 1.00 -3.48
N SER A 105 -10.37 0.35 -2.45
CA SER A 105 -10.21 0.76 -1.07
C SER A 105 -10.44 -0.37 -0.09
N ALA A 106 -9.67 -0.38 1.00
CA ALA A 106 -9.92 -1.21 2.17
C ALA A 106 -10.10 -0.34 3.42
N LYS A 107 -10.82 -0.85 4.42
CA LYS A 107 -10.83 -0.29 5.78
C LYS A 107 -9.87 -1.09 6.64
N VAL A 108 -9.00 -0.40 7.36
CA VAL A 108 -8.04 -1.04 8.27
C VAL A 108 -8.24 -0.54 9.70
N ARG A 109 -8.30 -1.48 10.64
CA ARG A 109 -8.25 -1.21 12.08
C ARG A 109 -7.04 -1.92 12.67
N ALA A 110 -6.41 -1.31 13.67
CA ALA A 110 -5.28 -1.90 14.38
C ALA A 110 -5.52 -1.94 15.89
N LEU A 111 -5.18 -3.06 16.51
CA LEU A 111 -5.16 -3.26 17.96
C LEU A 111 -3.76 -3.69 18.38
N TYR A 112 -3.33 -3.32 19.59
CA TYR A 112 -2.10 -3.83 20.20
C TYR A 112 -2.26 -3.97 21.71
N ASN A 113 -1.39 -4.77 22.31
CA ASN A 113 -1.22 -4.86 23.76
C ASN A 113 0.29 -4.86 24.08
N ASP A 114 0.71 -5.34 25.25
CA ASP A 114 2.14 -5.37 25.63
C ASP A 114 2.93 -6.54 24.99
N HIS A 115 2.27 -7.39 24.20
CA HIS A 115 2.81 -8.64 23.66
C HIS A 115 2.50 -8.88 22.17
N GLU A 116 1.39 -8.37 21.65
CA GLU A 116 0.83 -8.64 20.32
C GLU A 116 0.41 -7.35 19.59
N VAL A 117 0.39 -7.42 18.26
CA VAL A 117 -0.33 -6.50 17.36
C VAL A 117 -1.28 -7.30 16.48
N ALA A 118 -2.44 -6.73 16.18
CA ALA A 118 -3.43 -7.30 15.27
C ALA A 118 -3.97 -6.23 14.32
N PHE A 119 -4.15 -6.61 13.05
CA PHE A 119 -4.71 -5.77 11.99
C PHE A 119 -5.96 -6.45 11.43
N LEU A 120 -7.07 -5.72 11.35
CA LEU A 120 -8.26 -6.14 10.61
C LEU A 120 -8.31 -5.34 9.31
N VAL A 121 -8.32 -6.03 8.18
CA VAL A 121 -8.49 -5.48 6.83
C VAL A 121 -9.88 -5.88 6.32
N GLU A 122 -10.70 -4.92 5.93
CA GLU A 122 -12.04 -5.14 5.38
C GLU A 122 -12.14 -4.55 3.96
N TRP A 123 -12.57 -5.32 2.97
CA TRP A 123 -12.83 -4.80 1.61
C TRP A 123 -14.12 -5.36 1.03
N ALA A 124 -14.73 -4.59 0.13
CA ALA A 124 -15.92 -5.02 -0.59
C ALA A 124 -15.51 -5.94 -1.74
N ASP A 125 -16.23 -7.06 -1.85
CA ASP A 125 -16.02 -8.11 -2.83
C ASP A 125 -17.33 -8.89 -2.96
N PRO A 126 -18.08 -8.74 -4.08
CA PRO A 126 -19.35 -9.42 -4.29
C PRO A 126 -19.21 -10.88 -4.73
N GLU A 127 -18.07 -11.28 -5.31
CA GLU A 127 -17.87 -12.56 -6.01
C GLU A 127 -16.63 -13.30 -5.47
N PRO A 128 -16.60 -13.62 -4.15
CA PRO A 128 -15.40 -14.08 -3.47
C PRO A 128 -14.87 -15.40 -4.03
N THR A 129 -13.56 -15.44 -4.27
CA THR A 129 -12.85 -16.60 -4.77
C THR A 129 -12.01 -17.27 -3.70
N PHE A 130 -12.26 -18.57 -3.52
CA PHE A 130 -11.85 -19.31 -2.35
C PHE A 130 -10.74 -20.34 -2.64
N THR A 131 -10.79 -21.04 -3.77
CA THR A 131 -9.88 -22.16 -4.10
C THR A 131 -9.30 -22.02 -5.50
N GLU A 132 -8.24 -22.78 -5.78
CA GLU A 132 -7.49 -22.74 -7.05
C GLU A 132 -7.54 -24.12 -7.75
N GLU A 133 -8.62 -24.88 -7.54
CA GLU A 133 -8.80 -26.26 -8.01
C GLU A 133 -8.98 -26.38 -9.54
N GLN A 134 -9.09 -25.26 -10.26
CA GLN A 134 -9.18 -25.22 -11.71
C GLN A 134 -7.99 -24.43 -12.30
N PRO A 135 -7.47 -24.79 -13.49
CA PRO A 135 -6.26 -24.16 -14.04
C PRO A 135 -6.30 -22.65 -14.30
N GLN A 136 -7.48 -22.03 -14.27
CA GLN A 136 -7.69 -20.58 -14.39
C GLN A 136 -8.42 -19.98 -13.17
N ALA A 137 -8.64 -20.77 -12.11
CA ALA A 137 -9.20 -20.24 -10.86
C ALA A 137 -8.07 -19.60 -10.05
N PHE A 138 -8.24 -18.32 -9.72
CA PHE A 138 -7.40 -17.61 -8.77
C PHE A 138 -8.19 -17.37 -7.49
N LYS A 139 -7.48 -17.14 -6.40
CA LYS A 139 -8.03 -16.92 -5.06
C LYS A 139 -7.93 -15.46 -4.63
N ASP A 140 -8.79 -15.05 -3.72
CA ASP A 140 -8.63 -13.79 -3.04
C ASP A 140 -7.44 -13.86 -2.08
N ALA A 141 -6.73 -12.73 -1.98
CA ALA A 141 -5.59 -12.60 -1.08
C ALA A 141 -5.46 -11.17 -0.56
N ALA A 142 -4.84 -11.05 0.60
CA ALA A 142 -4.50 -9.77 1.20
C ALA A 142 -3.09 -9.86 1.77
N ALA A 143 -2.30 -8.79 1.62
CA ALA A 143 -0.97 -8.72 2.19
C ALA A 143 -0.71 -7.40 2.91
N LEU A 144 0.06 -7.48 4.00
CA LEU A 144 0.66 -6.34 4.68
C LEU A 144 2.17 -6.41 4.47
N GLU A 145 2.79 -5.30 4.07
CA GLU A 145 4.22 -5.17 3.84
C GLU A 145 4.80 -4.14 4.83
N PHE A 146 5.91 -4.49 5.48
CA PHE A 146 6.61 -3.66 6.46
C PHE A 146 8.11 -3.62 6.15
N PRO A 147 8.80 -2.48 6.24
CA PRO A 147 10.25 -2.44 6.15
C PRO A 147 10.90 -3.07 7.39
N LEU A 148 12.04 -3.74 7.22
CA LEU A 148 12.80 -4.31 8.35
C LEU A 148 13.57 -3.24 9.15
N SER A 149 13.86 -2.09 8.54
CA SER A 149 14.44 -0.92 9.21
C SER A 149 13.56 0.31 8.98
N TYR A 150 13.24 1.02 10.05
CA TYR A 150 12.46 2.25 10.04
C TYR A 150 12.78 3.10 11.28
N GLY A 151 12.33 4.36 11.31
CA GLY A 151 12.61 5.30 12.41
C GLY A 151 13.39 6.56 11.95
N PRO A 152 13.76 7.44 12.90
CA PRO A 152 14.49 8.67 12.60
C PRO A 152 15.78 8.41 11.80
N GLY A 153 15.93 9.06 10.65
CA GLY A 153 17.09 8.93 9.76
C GLY A 153 17.09 7.69 8.87
N GLN A 154 16.16 6.74 9.05
CA GLN A 154 15.99 5.60 8.16
C GLN A 154 15.10 5.99 6.97
N LYS A 155 15.56 5.73 5.75
CA LYS A 155 14.73 5.88 4.54
C LYS A 155 13.73 4.72 4.47
N ILE A 156 12.49 5.02 4.09
CA ILE A 156 11.54 3.98 3.71
C ILE A 156 12.01 3.38 2.37
N PRO A 157 11.96 2.05 2.19
CA PRO A 157 12.30 1.43 0.92
C PRO A 157 11.24 1.70 -0.15
N TYR A 158 11.60 1.39 -1.39
CA TYR A 158 10.65 1.24 -2.48
C TYR A 158 9.44 0.35 -2.10
N ILE A 159 8.23 0.88 -2.33
CA ILE A 159 6.91 0.25 -2.03
C ILE A 159 6.66 -1.07 -2.78
N GLY A 160 7.43 -1.33 -3.84
CA GLY A 160 7.31 -2.54 -4.65
C GLY A 160 8.17 -3.67 -4.11
N MET A 161 7.87 -4.10 -2.87
CA MET A 161 8.50 -5.24 -2.21
C MET A 161 9.96 -4.99 -1.82
N GLY A 162 10.30 -3.75 -1.46
CA GLY A 162 11.62 -3.35 -1.01
C GLY A 162 12.62 -3.06 -2.12
N GLU A 163 13.89 -3.02 -1.76
CA GLU A 163 15.02 -2.81 -2.67
C GLU A 163 16.31 -3.34 -2.05
N LYS A 164 17.41 -3.38 -2.82
CA LYS A 164 18.69 -3.94 -2.39
C LYS A 164 19.20 -3.27 -1.11
N GLY A 165 19.41 -4.06 -0.05
CA GLY A 165 19.87 -3.58 1.25
C GLY A 165 18.84 -2.80 2.07
N ARG A 166 17.59 -2.64 1.58
CA ARG A 166 16.45 -2.15 2.37
C ARG A 166 15.28 -3.15 2.25
N PRO A 167 15.42 -4.34 2.87
CA PRO A 167 14.41 -5.40 2.80
C PRO A 167 13.09 -5.06 3.48
N VAL A 168 12.03 -5.73 3.02
CA VAL A 168 10.69 -5.73 3.61
C VAL A 168 10.28 -7.15 4.02
N ASN A 169 9.45 -7.24 5.06
CA ASN A 169 8.73 -8.45 5.44
C ASN A 169 7.25 -8.31 5.05
N VAL A 170 6.75 -9.30 4.30
CA VAL A 170 5.37 -9.34 3.79
C VAL A 170 4.61 -10.48 4.47
N TRP A 171 3.42 -10.17 4.99
CA TRP A 171 2.49 -11.15 5.55
C TRP A 171 1.37 -11.35 4.56
N HIS A 172 1.27 -12.53 3.94
CA HIS A 172 0.38 -12.77 2.81
C HIS A 172 -0.67 -13.81 3.18
N TRP A 173 -1.89 -13.35 3.50
CA TRP A 173 -3.07 -14.21 3.68
C TRP A 173 -3.66 -14.58 2.33
N LYS A 174 -4.11 -15.83 2.21
CA LYS A 174 -4.66 -16.40 0.97
C LYS A 174 -5.92 -17.22 1.30
N ALA A 175 -7.00 -17.04 0.56
CA ALA A 175 -8.26 -17.74 0.83
C ALA A 175 -8.11 -19.27 0.78
N SER A 176 -7.42 -19.82 -0.23
CA SER A 176 -7.23 -21.27 -0.38
C SER A 176 -6.42 -21.87 0.76
N TRP A 177 -5.36 -21.18 1.19
CA TRP A 177 -4.51 -21.62 2.30
C TRP A 177 -5.27 -21.67 3.62
N GLN A 178 -6.26 -20.80 3.82
CA GLN A 178 -7.13 -20.90 4.98
C GLN A 178 -8.06 -22.11 4.88
N ILE A 179 -8.62 -22.42 3.70
CA ILE A 179 -9.50 -23.57 3.56
C ILE A 179 -8.72 -24.87 3.77
N ASP A 180 -7.49 -24.96 3.27
CA ASP A 180 -6.59 -26.09 3.54
C ASP A 180 -6.36 -26.26 5.06
N ALA A 181 -6.18 -25.16 5.80
CA ALA A 181 -6.02 -25.18 7.25
C ALA A 181 -7.33 -25.48 8.04
N ASP A 182 -8.48 -24.99 7.57
CA ASP A 182 -9.79 -25.13 8.23
C ASP A 182 -10.48 -26.48 7.92
N LYS A 183 -10.22 -27.08 6.75
CA LYS A 183 -10.92 -28.27 6.23
C LYS A 183 -10.00 -29.42 5.77
N GLY A 184 -8.69 -29.22 5.73
CA GLY A 184 -7.73 -30.10 5.07
C GLY A 184 -7.54 -29.73 3.59
N TYR A 185 -6.43 -30.19 2.99
CA TYR A 185 -6.03 -29.83 1.63
C TYR A 185 -7.14 -30.03 0.58
N GLN A 186 -7.48 -28.97 -0.16
CA GLN A 186 -8.50 -28.97 -1.19
C GLN A 186 -7.96 -29.52 -2.51
N ASP A 187 -8.02 -30.86 -2.64
CA ASP A 187 -7.65 -31.57 -3.86
C ASP A 187 -8.71 -31.48 -4.98
N VAL A 188 -8.31 -31.80 -6.21
CA VAL A 188 -9.14 -31.71 -7.42
C VAL A 188 -10.42 -32.57 -7.39
N GLU A 189 -10.48 -33.61 -6.56
CA GLU A 189 -11.68 -34.39 -6.30
C GLU A 189 -12.80 -33.61 -5.58
N HIS A 190 -12.51 -32.47 -4.93
CA HIS A 190 -13.55 -31.63 -4.31
C HIS A 190 -14.39 -30.92 -5.38
N THR A 191 -13.75 -30.27 -6.36
CA THR A 191 -14.43 -29.71 -7.54
C THR A 191 -14.98 -30.80 -8.47
N TYR A 192 -14.25 -31.92 -8.66
CA TYR A 192 -14.61 -32.97 -9.61
C TYR A 192 -14.82 -34.36 -8.94
N PRO A 193 -15.86 -34.54 -8.08
CA PRO A 193 -16.06 -35.78 -7.32
C PRO A 193 -16.36 -37.02 -8.17
N ASN A 194 -16.66 -36.84 -9.46
CA ASN A 194 -16.92 -37.91 -10.42
C ASN A 194 -15.77 -38.11 -11.43
N MET A 195 -14.63 -37.44 -11.26
CA MET A 195 -13.46 -37.58 -12.14
C MET A 195 -12.95 -39.02 -12.21
N VAL A 196 -12.73 -39.53 -13.42
CA VAL A 196 -12.01 -40.79 -13.61
C VAL A 196 -10.52 -40.48 -13.55
N ALA A 197 -9.82 -41.09 -12.61
CA ALA A 197 -8.36 -41.13 -12.58
C ALA A 197 -7.91 -42.47 -13.14
N ASP A 198 -6.87 -42.45 -13.98
CA ASP A 198 -6.15 -43.66 -14.38
C ASP A 198 -5.26 -44.15 -13.23
N ASP A 199 -4.78 -45.39 -13.32
CA ASP A 199 -3.86 -45.94 -12.31
C ASP A 199 -2.56 -45.14 -12.26
N TYR A 200 -2.17 -44.68 -11.06
CA TYR A 200 -0.93 -43.94 -10.85
C TYR A 200 0.10 -44.83 -10.16
N PRO A 201 1.08 -45.40 -10.89
CA PRO A 201 1.96 -46.46 -10.39
C PRO A 201 2.95 -46.02 -9.31
N PHE A 202 3.02 -44.72 -9.01
CA PHE A 202 3.84 -44.13 -7.95
C PHE A 202 3.02 -43.62 -6.75
N SER A 203 1.70 -43.83 -6.77
CA SER A 203 0.87 -43.61 -5.59
C SER A 203 1.25 -44.63 -4.51
N ARG A 204 1.31 -44.20 -3.24
CA ARG A 204 1.61 -45.13 -2.13
C ARG A 204 0.32 -45.86 -1.75
N ALA A 205 -0.13 -46.74 -2.63
CA ALA A 205 -1.24 -47.65 -2.34
C ALA A 205 -0.96 -48.45 -1.07
N ASP A 206 -1.98 -48.57 -0.20
CA ASP A 206 -1.94 -49.50 0.91
C ASP A 206 -1.64 -50.90 0.36
N LYS A 207 -0.52 -51.49 0.79
CA LYS A 207 -0.02 -52.80 0.32
C LYS A 207 -0.96 -53.93 0.73
N GLY A 208 -2.09 -54.06 0.05
CA GLY A 208 -3.13 -55.03 0.40
C GLY A 208 -4.50 -54.89 -0.28
N GLN A 209 -4.76 -53.88 -1.12
CA GLN A 209 -6.03 -53.77 -1.88
C GLN A 209 -5.83 -54.16 -3.36
N PRO A 210 -6.25 -55.36 -3.81
CA PRO A 210 -6.19 -55.73 -5.22
C PRO A 210 -7.35 -55.08 -5.99
N GLY A 211 -7.04 -54.29 -7.02
CA GLY A 211 -8.02 -53.82 -8.02
C GLY A 211 -8.85 -52.59 -7.64
N GLY A 212 -8.49 -51.84 -6.61
CA GLY A 212 -9.08 -50.53 -6.36
C GLY A 212 -8.44 -49.45 -7.23
N LEU A 213 -9.24 -48.78 -8.09
CA LEU A 213 -8.87 -47.53 -8.78
C LEU A 213 -8.75 -46.40 -7.74
N ALA A 214 -7.65 -46.43 -6.98
CA ALA A 214 -7.51 -45.64 -5.77
C ALA A 214 -7.22 -44.17 -6.12
N ARG A 215 -8.30 -43.37 -6.19
CA ARG A 215 -8.24 -41.91 -6.00
C ARG A 215 -7.62 -41.61 -4.63
N LEU A 216 -6.30 -41.59 -4.58
CA LEU A 216 -5.53 -41.28 -3.39
C LEU A 216 -5.34 -39.76 -3.35
N PRO A 217 -5.73 -39.08 -2.25
CA PRO A 217 -5.48 -37.65 -2.11
C PRO A 217 -3.98 -37.33 -2.19
N THR A 218 -3.62 -36.14 -2.66
CA THR A 218 -2.26 -35.63 -2.88
C THR A 218 -1.28 -36.00 -1.76
N HIS A 219 -1.67 -35.84 -0.49
CA HIS A 219 -0.85 -36.16 0.69
C HIS A 219 -0.45 -37.65 0.84
N ARG A 220 -1.03 -38.56 0.04
CA ARG A 220 -0.70 -40.00 0.02
C ARG A 220 0.19 -40.42 -1.16
N HIS A 221 0.45 -39.52 -2.11
CA HIS A 221 1.38 -39.82 -3.20
C HIS A 221 2.83 -39.65 -2.74
N ASP A 222 3.77 -40.22 -3.47
CA ASP A 222 5.18 -39.95 -3.21
C ASP A 222 5.57 -38.56 -3.75
N PRO A 223 6.10 -37.64 -2.92
CA PRO A 223 6.41 -36.27 -3.31
C PRO A 223 7.41 -36.18 -4.48
N THR A 224 8.21 -37.23 -4.71
CA THR A 224 9.14 -37.35 -5.85
C THR A 224 8.44 -37.12 -7.20
N TYR A 225 7.17 -37.51 -7.31
CA TYR A 225 6.41 -37.44 -8.57
C TYR A 225 5.39 -36.28 -8.59
N LEU A 226 5.12 -35.67 -7.43
CA LEU A 226 4.38 -34.42 -7.30
C LEU A 226 5.36 -33.24 -7.32
N THR A 227 5.90 -32.95 -8.51
CA THR A 227 7.09 -32.08 -8.70
C THR A 227 7.08 -30.76 -7.93
N GLY A 228 5.92 -30.09 -7.80
CA GLY A 228 5.79 -28.89 -6.96
C GLY A 228 6.07 -29.15 -5.48
N TRP A 229 5.44 -30.17 -4.90
CA TRP A 229 5.66 -30.57 -3.50
C TRP A 229 7.07 -31.14 -3.30
N GLY A 230 7.53 -32.01 -4.21
CA GLY A 230 8.89 -32.58 -4.17
C GLY A 230 10.01 -31.54 -4.31
N ALA A 231 9.76 -30.41 -4.97
CA ALA A 231 10.66 -29.27 -5.02
C ALA A 231 10.54 -28.32 -3.79
N GLY A 232 9.68 -28.63 -2.83
CA GLY A 232 9.44 -27.80 -1.64
C GLY A 232 8.65 -26.52 -1.90
N SER A 233 7.83 -26.46 -2.94
CA SER A 233 6.99 -25.29 -3.25
C SER A 233 5.92 -25.09 -2.17
N PRO A 234 5.88 -23.94 -1.45
CA PRO A 234 4.85 -23.67 -0.44
C PRO A 234 3.43 -23.64 -1.02
N LEU A 235 3.29 -23.34 -2.32
CA LEU A 235 2.00 -23.35 -3.03
C LEU A 235 1.48 -24.76 -3.31
N SER A 236 2.36 -25.77 -3.33
CA SER A 236 2.02 -27.16 -3.65
C SER A 236 2.12 -28.09 -2.43
N ASP A 237 2.41 -27.55 -1.25
CA ASP A 237 2.48 -28.30 0.00
C ASP A 237 1.06 -28.74 0.44
N PRO A 238 0.76 -30.06 0.49
CA PRO A 238 -0.53 -30.59 0.95
C PRO A 238 -0.61 -30.75 2.48
N GLU A 239 0.49 -30.54 3.22
CA GLU A 239 0.54 -30.62 4.68
C GLU A 239 0.38 -29.26 5.37
N ARG A 240 0.15 -28.19 4.59
CA ARG A 240 0.08 -26.79 5.01
C ARG A 240 -1.01 -26.55 6.07
N LYS A 241 -0.67 -25.79 7.12
CA LYS A 241 -1.56 -25.52 8.29
C LYS A 241 -1.78 -24.05 8.59
N THR A 242 -1.21 -23.15 7.79
CA THR A 242 -1.33 -21.69 7.99
C THR A 242 -2.06 -21.04 6.81
N SER A 243 -2.96 -20.12 7.14
CA SER A 243 -3.65 -19.25 6.18
C SER A 243 -2.78 -18.09 5.68
N VAL A 244 -1.67 -17.82 6.37
CA VAL A 244 -0.73 -16.73 6.12
C VAL A 244 0.65 -17.30 5.81
N GLU A 245 1.32 -16.71 4.83
CA GLU A 245 2.75 -16.88 4.58
C GLU A 245 3.54 -15.69 5.13
N SER A 246 4.70 -15.95 5.75
CA SER A 246 5.69 -14.89 6.02
C SER A 246 6.76 -14.90 4.94
N LEU A 247 7.02 -13.73 4.36
CA LEU A 247 7.89 -13.58 3.20
C LEU A 247 8.89 -12.45 3.45
N ILE A 248 10.04 -12.51 2.78
CA ILE A 248 11.04 -11.43 2.73
C ILE A 248 11.33 -11.05 1.27
N ALA A 249 11.59 -9.77 1.01
CA ALA A 249 11.99 -9.28 -0.31
C ALA A 249 12.93 -8.06 -0.23
N GLU A 250 13.80 -7.92 -1.22
CA GLU A 250 14.66 -6.77 -1.56
C GLU A 250 14.37 -6.29 -3.00
N GLY A 251 13.09 -6.13 -3.32
CA GLY A 251 12.56 -5.74 -4.64
C GLY A 251 11.82 -6.87 -5.35
N PHE A 252 11.10 -6.52 -6.42
CA PHE A 252 10.38 -7.49 -7.23
C PHE A 252 11.26 -8.67 -7.69
N GLY A 253 10.70 -9.88 -7.74
CA GLY A 253 11.44 -11.08 -8.14
C GLY A 253 12.37 -11.69 -7.06
N THR A 254 12.58 -11.02 -5.92
CA THR A 254 13.35 -11.58 -4.78
C THR A 254 12.49 -12.25 -3.70
N LEU A 255 11.15 -12.20 -3.85
CA LEU A 255 10.20 -12.63 -2.83
C LEU A 255 10.41 -14.10 -2.43
N THR A 256 10.80 -14.30 -1.17
CA THR A 256 11.21 -15.61 -0.65
C THR A 256 10.40 -15.96 0.60
N SER A 257 9.86 -17.17 0.65
CA SER A 257 9.14 -17.68 1.83
C SER A 257 10.10 -17.90 2.99
N LEU A 258 9.69 -17.52 4.21
CA LEU A 258 10.45 -17.79 5.43
C LEU A 258 10.16 -19.18 6.01
N GLY A 259 9.22 -19.93 5.43
CA GLY A 259 8.80 -21.26 5.88
C GLY A 259 7.70 -21.19 6.94
N GLU A 260 7.83 -21.99 8.01
CA GLU A 260 6.92 -21.96 9.15
C GLU A 260 6.80 -20.54 9.75
N THR A 261 5.60 -20.18 10.20
CA THR A 261 5.30 -18.82 10.65
C THR A 261 4.37 -18.81 11.86
N VAL A 262 4.69 -17.96 12.84
CA VAL A 262 3.83 -17.66 14.00
C VAL A 262 2.78 -16.57 13.73
N ILE A 263 2.73 -16.03 12.51
CA ILE A 263 1.70 -15.05 12.11
C ILE A 263 0.40 -15.80 11.92
N GLN A 264 -0.57 -15.51 12.79
CA GLN A 264 -1.93 -16.03 12.67
C GLN A 264 -2.72 -15.15 11.70
N GLY A 265 -3.58 -15.75 10.88
CA GLY A 265 -4.56 -14.99 10.11
C GLY A 265 -5.89 -15.70 9.96
N LYS A 266 -6.96 -14.92 9.83
CA LYS A 266 -8.31 -15.46 9.60
C LYS A 266 -9.16 -14.47 8.81
N GLY A 267 -9.52 -14.90 7.62
CA GLY A 267 -10.53 -14.32 6.74
C GLY A 267 -11.92 -14.84 7.07
N ALA A 268 -12.90 -13.95 6.99
CA ALA A 268 -14.32 -14.27 6.98
C ALA A 268 -15.02 -13.38 5.96
N TRP A 269 -15.58 -13.98 4.91
CA TRP A 269 -16.46 -13.27 3.98
C TRP A 269 -17.90 -13.30 4.48
N LYS A 270 -18.59 -12.15 4.41
CA LYS A 270 -20.02 -12.06 4.72
C LYS A 270 -20.66 -10.86 4.02
N GLN A 271 -21.69 -11.12 3.21
CA GLN A 271 -22.54 -10.10 2.58
C GLN A 271 -21.75 -9.15 1.66
N GLY A 272 -20.96 -9.70 0.73
CA GLY A 272 -20.21 -8.90 -0.24
C GLY A 272 -19.00 -8.18 0.36
N THR A 273 -18.40 -8.73 1.41
CA THR A 273 -17.29 -8.10 2.14
C THR A 273 -16.42 -9.15 2.80
N TRP A 274 -15.14 -9.14 2.46
CA TRP A 274 -14.10 -9.84 3.20
C TRP A 274 -13.69 -9.08 4.46
N ARG A 275 -13.36 -9.85 5.50
CA ARG A 275 -12.70 -9.35 6.71
C ARG A 275 -11.56 -10.28 7.08
N VAL A 276 -10.32 -9.83 6.91
CA VAL A 276 -9.12 -10.61 7.24
C VAL A 276 -8.42 -10.00 8.44
N VAL A 277 -8.28 -10.79 9.49
CA VAL A 277 -7.42 -10.48 10.64
C VAL A 277 -6.04 -11.06 10.42
N PHE A 278 -5.00 -10.28 10.70
CA PHE A 278 -3.63 -10.71 10.91
C PHE A 278 -3.26 -10.47 12.37
N LYS A 279 -2.59 -11.41 13.04
CA LYS A 279 -2.11 -11.25 14.42
C LYS A 279 -0.74 -11.90 14.63
N ARG A 280 0.13 -11.22 15.36
CA ARG A 280 1.51 -11.63 15.66
C ARG A 280 1.98 -11.01 16.98
N SER A 281 3.02 -11.55 17.60
CA SER A 281 3.73 -10.84 18.66
C SER A 281 4.35 -9.51 18.17
N LEU A 282 4.26 -8.47 19.00
CA LEU A 282 5.45 -7.78 19.56
C LEU A 282 6.76 -8.01 18.82
N ARG A 283 7.40 -9.11 19.25
CA ARG A 283 8.82 -9.37 19.06
C ARG A 283 9.06 -10.20 17.81
N ALA A 284 10.08 -9.83 17.06
CA ALA A 284 10.61 -10.66 15.98
C ALA A 284 11.41 -11.84 16.52
N GLU A 285 11.24 -13.00 15.89
CA GLU A 285 11.96 -14.22 16.23
C GLU A 285 13.42 -14.15 15.75
N ASP A 286 13.63 -13.53 14.58
CA ASP A 286 14.93 -13.27 13.97
C ASP A 286 14.95 -11.90 13.26
N GLY A 287 16.10 -11.58 12.63
CA GLY A 287 16.28 -10.32 11.88
C GLY A 287 15.64 -10.29 10.48
N ARG A 288 14.83 -11.27 10.07
CA ARG A 288 14.16 -11.35 8.76
C ARG A 288 12.69 -10.95 8.82
N GLN A 289 12.16 -10.72 10.03
CA GLN A 289 10.78 -10.33 10.27
C GLN A 289 10.72 -8.92 10.88
N VAL A 290 9.61 -8.20 10.67
CA VAL A 290 9.43 -6.88 11.29
C VAL A 290 9.35 -6.99 12.83
N GLN A 291 10.12 -6.13 13.51
CA GLN A 291 10.00 -5.87 14.95
C GLN A 291 9.04 -4.68 15.15
N PHE A 292 8.08 -4.80 16.08
CA PHE A 292 7.29 -3.66 16.52
C PHE A 292 7.75 -3.23 17.92
N ASP A 293 8.15 -1.98 18.07
CA ASP A 293 8.47 -1.39 19.37
C ASP A 293 7.53 -0.19 19.60
N PRO A 294 6.31 -0.38 20.12
CA PRO A 294 5.37 0.72 20.32
C PRO A 294 5.95 1.89 21.14
N PRO A 295 6.73 1.68 22.22
CA PRO A 295 7.43 2.77 22.92
C PRO A 295 8.40 3.60 22.06
N GLN A 296 9.22 2.97 21.20
CA GLN A 296 10.31 3.67 20.48
C GLN A 296 10.00 4.03 19.02
N ALA A 297 9.19 3.23 18.33
CA ALA A 297 8.87 3.39 16.91
C ALA A 297 8.06 4.66 16.64
N GLY A 298 6.98 4.86 17.40
CA GLY A 298 6.03 5.96 17.26
C GLY A 298 5.16 5.98 16.00
N LEU A 299 5.70 5.54 14.85
CA LEU A 299 5.06 5.41 13.53
C LEU A 299 5.73 4.25 12.77
N VAL A 300 5.02 3.14 12.52
CA VAL A 300 5.59 2.01 11.74
C VAL A 300 5.05 2.07 10.31
N PRO A 301 5.91 2.15 9.27
CA PRO A 301 5.44 2.11 7.88
C PRO A 301 4.78 0.78 7.56
N VAL A 302 3.63 0.82 6.90
CA VAL A 302 2.91 -0.35 6.41
C VAL A 302 2.31 -0.06 5.03
N ALA A 303 2.37 -1.03 4.14
CA ALA A 303 1.71 -1.02 2.85
C ALA A 303 0.78 -2.22 2.71
N PHE A 304 -0.21 -2.10 1.84
CA PHE A 304 -1.26 -3.09 1.64
C PHE A 304 -1.33 -3.50 0.17
N ALA A 305 -1.55 -4.78 -0.06
CA ALA A 305 -1.97 -5.28 -1.36
C ALA A 305 -3.19 -6.19 -1.22
N ILE A 306 -4.10 -6.12 -2.18
CA ILE A 306 -5.27 -6.99 -2.26
C ILE A 306 -5.37 -7.54 -3.68
N TRP A 307 -5.66 -8.84 -3.77
CA TRP A 307 -5.94 -9.57 -4.99
C TRP A 307 -7.39 -10.04 -4.93
N ASP A 308 -8.11 -9.76 -5.99
CA ASP A 308 -9.47 -10.24 -6.26
C ASP A 308 -9.38 -11.32 -7.35
N GLY A 309 -9.58 -12.58 -6.95
CA GLY A 309 -9.36 -13.71 -7.85
C GLY A 309 -10.44 -13.85 -8.93
N HIS A 310 -11.59 -13.18 -8.79
CA HIS A 310 -12.62 -13.13 -9.82
C HIS A 310 -12.13 -12.37 -11.07
N PHE A 311 -11.25 -11.38 -10.88
CA PHE A 311 -10.60 -10.62 -11.96
C PHE A 311 -9.20 -11.17 -12.30
N ASP A 312 -8.99 -12.48 -12.15
CA ASP A 312 -7.73 -13.20 -12.39
C ASP A 312 -6.51 -12.60 -11.65
N GLN A 313 -6.67 -11.93 -10.51
CA GLN A 313 -5.55 -11.24 -9.88
C GLN A 313 -4.59 -12.20 -9.17
N ARG A 314 -3.31 -12.14 -9.56
CA ARG A 314 -2.21 -12.88 -8.92
C ARG A 314 -0.86 -12.19 -9.16
N ASN A 315 0.12 -12.52 -8.32
CA ASN A 315 1.49 -11.98 -8.42
C ASN A 315 1.52 -10.44 -8.39
N GLY A 316 2.02 -9.77 -9.43
CA GLY A 316 2.03 -8.31 -9.52
C GLY A 316 0.68 -7.68 -9.90
N MET A 317 -0.27 -8.44 -10.46
CA MET A 317 -1.61 -7.94 -10.78
C MET A 317 -2.42 -7.85 -9.50
N LYS A 318 -2.48 -6.66 -8.91
CA LYS A 318 -3.12 -6.39 -7.60
C LYS A 318 -3.51 -4.92 -7.44
N GLY A 319 -4.45 -4.67 -6.53
CA GLY A 319 -4.56 -3.37 -5.88
C GLY A 319 -3.42 -3.19 -4.88
N LEU A 320 -2.71 -2.06 -4.91
CA LEU A 320 -1.56 -1.72 -4.07
C LEU A 320 -1.76 -0.33 -3.46
N SER A 321 -1.40 -0.16 -2.18
CA SER A 321 -1.40 1.15 -1.51
C SER A 321 -0.05 1.86 -1.60
N THR A 322 -0.02 3.15 -1.26
CA THR A 322 1.24 3.78 -0.80
C THR A 322 1.59 3.36 0.64
N TRP A 323 2.68 3.90 1.18
CA TRP A 323 3.06 3.73 2.59
C TRP A 323 2.14 4.55 3.52
N TYR A 324 1.41 3.84 4.39
CA TYR A 324 0.69 4.37 5.55
C TYR A 324 1.53 4.16 6.83
N PHE A 325 1.12 4.77 7.95
CA PHE A 325 1.84 4.69 9.22
C PHE A 325 0.97 4.19 10.37
N VAL A 326 1.35 3.07 10.97
CA VAL A 326 0.74 2.58 12.21
C VAL A 326 1.22 3.43 13.38
N ARG A 327 0.31 4.22 13.95
CA ARG A 327 0.55 5.02 15.16
C ARG A 327 -0.01 4.29 16.37
N PHE A 328 0.85 3.83 17.27
CA PHE A 328 0.43 3.24 18.54
C PHE A 328 -0.06 4.34 19.51
N GLU A 329 -1.29 4.24 20.02
CA GLU A 329 -1.92 5.39 20.71
C GLU A 329 -1.19 5.89 21.97
N LYS A 330 -0.43 5.02 22.66
CA LYS A 330 0.35 5.33 23.87
C LYS A 330 1.80 5.70 23.56
N SER A 331 2.22 5.60 22.30
CA SER A 331 3.57 5.96 21.89
C SER A 331 3.75 7.48 21.87
N VAL A 332 4.96 7.93 22.20
CA VAL A 332 5.38 9.31 21.91
C VAL A 332 5.92 9.30 20.48
N SER A 333 5.06 9.60 19.50
CA SER A 333 5.50 9.69 18.10
C SER A 333 6.64 10.73 17.96
N PRO A 334 7.86 10.33 17.54
CA PRO A 334 8.99 11.24 17.53
C PRO A 334 8.79 12.32 16.47
N GLU A 335 8.67 13.59 16.88
CA GLU A 335 8.38 14.69 15.96
C GLU A 335 9.38 14.78 14.81
N ALA A 336 10.66 14.51 15.07
CA ALA A 336 11.71 14.52 14.05
C ALA A 336 11.45 13.47 12.95
N TYR A 337 10.97 12.28 13.31
CA TYR A 337 10.59 11.27 12.34
C TYR A 337 9.30 11.65 11.61
N ALA A 338 8.30 12.15 12.33
CA ALA A 338 7.07 12.65 11.71
C ALA A 338 7.34 13.83 10.73
N ARG A 339 8.35 14.68 10.98
CA ARG A 339 8.85 15.71 10.03
C ARG A 339 9.52 15.10 8.80
N GLN A 340 10.25 14.00 8.96
CA GLN A 340 10.89 13.29 7.85
C GLN A 340 9.84 12.62 6.94
N LEU A 341 8.76 12.12 7.52
CA LEU A 341 7.66 11.47 6.79
C LEU A 341 6.73 12.48 6.12
N ALA A 342 6.42 13.60 6.78
CA ALA A 342 5.57 14.64 6.22
C ALA A 342 6.28 15.38 5.08
N TRP A 343 5.67 15.42 3.89
CA TRP A 343 6.21 16.17 2.76
C TRP A 343 6.09 17.68 3.00
N ASN A 344 7.19 18.27 3.46
CA ASN A 344 7.37 19.71 3.65
C ASN A 344 8.73 20.12 3.04
N PRO A 345 8.81 20.27 1.70
CA PRO A 345 10.07 20.52 1.00
C PRO A 345 10.64 21.90 1.34
N PRO A 346 11.97 22.10 1.23
CA PRO A 346 12.60 23.40 1.48
C PRO A 346 12.23 24.47 0.43
N ILE A 347 11.79 24.05 -0.75
CA ILE A 347 11.31 24.90 -1.84
C ILE A 347 9.92 24.38 -2.23
N GLN A 348 8.93 25.27 -2.26
CA GLN A 348 7.59 24.91 -2.71
C GLN A 348 7.57 24.77 -4.24
N GLY A 349 7.16 23.60 -4.72
CA GLY A 349 6.94 23.34 -6.14
C GLY A 349 5.59 23.88 -6.65
N ASP A 350 5.51 24.05 -7.96
CA ASP A 350 4.29 24.36 -8.73
C ASP A 350 4.02 23.21 -9.73
N PRO A 351 2.85 22.54 -9.69
CA PRO A 351 2.54 21.42 -10.57
C PRO A 351 2.32 21.81 -12.04
N GLN A 352 1.99 23.07 -12.35
CA GLN A 352 1.86 23.52 -13.75
C GLN A 352 3.24 23.67 -14.39
N GLU A 353 4.17 24.29 -13.65
CA GLU A 353 5.58 24.39 -14.03
C GLU A 353 6.25 23.01 -14.05
N GLY A 354 5.86 22.12 -13.13
CA GLY A 354 6.30 20.72 -13.12
C GLY A 354 5.89 19.97 -14.38
N ARG A 355 4.64 20.16 -14.81
CA ARG A 355 4.16 19.62 -16.09
C ARG A 355 4.97 20.18 -17.26
N ARG A 356 5.31 21.48 -17.25
CA ARG A 356 6.18 22.08 -18.28
C ARG A 356 7.53 21.38 -18.32
N TRP A 357 8.22 21.26 -17.18
CA TRP A 357 9.51 20.55 -17.10
C TRP A 357 9.43 19.09 -17.58
N VAL A 358 8.40 18.34 -17.20
CA VAL A 358 8.21 16.95 -17.66
C VAL A 358 8.08 16.84 -19.19
N MET A 359 7.46 17.83 -19.85
CA MET A 359 7.36 17.85 -21.31
C MET A 359 8.64 18.35 -21.99
N ASP A 360 9.28 19.39 -21.43
CA ASP A 360 10.49 20.02 -22.00
C ASP A 360 11.73 19.12 -21.84
N LEU A 361 11.81 18.33 -20.78
CA LEU A 361 12.83 17.28 -20.58
C LEU A 361 12.48 15.96 -21.29
N GLU A 362 11.39 15.95 -22.07
CA GLU A 362 10.93 14.82 -22.88
C GLU A 362 10.69 13.52 -22.10
N CYS A 363 10.25 13.60 -20.84
CA CYS A 363 10.01 12.41 -20.00
C CYS A 363 8.97 11.45 -20.60
N ASP A 364 8.04 11.96 -21.41
CA ASP A 364 7.05 11.18 -22.18
C ASP A 364 7.66 10.37 -23.34
N GLN A 365 8.97 10.50 -23.59
CA GLN A 365 9.67 9.56 -24.46
C GLN A 365 9.96 8.22 -23.77
N CYS A 366 10.02 8.18 -22.43
CA CYS A 366 10.34 6.99 -21.65
C CYS A 366 9.15 6.48 -20.82
N HIS A 367 8.26 7.39 -20.40
CA HIS A 367 7.16 7.12 -19.48
C HIS A 367 5.79 7.37 -20.10
N ASN A 368 4.80 6.57 -19.67
CA ASN A 368 3.38 6.83 -19.94
C ASN A 368 2.75 7.60 -18.77
N PHE A 369 1.87 8.56 -19.04
CA PHE A 369 1.07 9.29 -18.05
C PHE A 369 -0.04 10.13 -18.70
N PRO A 370 -1.09 10.52 -17.95
CA PRO A 370 -2.15 11.42 -18.44
C PRO A 370 -1.60 12.72 -19.07
N GLY A 371 -1.76 12.83 -20.39
CA GLY A 371 -1.30 13.99 -21.17
C GLY A 371 0.11 13.90 -21.75
N ALA A 372 0.73 12.72 -21.75
CA ALA A 372 1.90 12.38 -22.58
C ALA A 372 1.58 12.52 -24.09
N ARG A 373 2.57 12.84 -24.95
CA ARG A 373 2.35 13.02 -26.40
C ARG A 373 2.02 11.72 -27.15
N ARG A 374 2.37 10.56 -26.58
CA ARG A 374 2.14 9.21 -27.15
C ARG A 374 1.97 8.20 -26.01
N GLU A 375 0.98 7.32 -26.10
CA GLU A 375 0.93 6.12 -25.26
C GLU A 375 2.09 5.20 -25.62
N LYS A 376 2.80 4.67 -24.61
CA LYS A 376 3.93 3.75 -24.80
C LYS A 376 3.89 2.59 -23.81
N MET A 377 3.81 1.36 -24.33
CA MET A 377 4.15 0.13 -23.58
C MET A 377 5.65 -0.16 -23.76
N GLY A 378 6.51 0.71 -23.21
CA GLY A 378 7.96 0.66 -23.35
C GLY A 378 8.69 -0.21 -22.31
N ASP A 379 10.00 -0.36 -22.48
CA ASP A 379 10.91 -1.01 -21.52
C ASP A 379 11.90 -0.03 -20.84
N VAL A 380 11.76 1.26 -21.12
CA VAL A 380 12.75 2.29 -20.75
C VAL A 380 12.46 2.90 -19.39
N GLY A 381 11.21 3.26 -19.10
CA GLY A 381 10.74 3.73 -17.80
C GLY A 381 9.40 3.13 -17.39
N PRO A 382 9.05 3.10 -16.09
CA PRO A 382 7.75 2.65 -15.60
C PRO A 382 6.61 3.57 -16.05
N ASP A 383 5.39 3.03 -16.07
CA ASP A 383 4.17 3.82 -16.20
C ASP A 383 4.01 4.72 -14.96
N LEU A 384 3.74 6.01 -15.17
CA LEU A 384 3.61 7.03 -14.13
C LEU A 384 2.15 7.44 -13.86
N THR A 385 1.16 6.82 -14.50
CA THR A 385 -0.26 7.20 -14.45
C THR A 385 -0.82 7.33 -13.03
N TYR A 386 -0.34 6.49 -12.10
CA TYR A 386 -0.75 6.50 -10.69
C TYR A 386 0.40 6.79 -9.72
N ILE A 387 1.52 7.35 -10.20
CA ILE A 387 2.76 7.41 -9.41
C ILE A 387 2.64 8.26 -8.14
N GLY A 388 1.82 9.32 -8.16
CA GLY A 388 1.54 10.19 -7.03
C GLY A 388 0.57 9.60 -6.00
N ALA A 389 -0.10 8.49 -6.32
CA ALA A 389 -0.83 7.65 -5.39
C ALA A 389 -0.03 6.39 -4.97
N MET A 390 1.05 6.06 -5.69
CA MET A 390 1.91 4.90 -5.39
C MET A 390 3.08 5.28 -4.48
N GLN A 391 3.88 6.27 -4.88
CA GLN A 391 5.16 6.60 -4.27
C GLN A 391 5.04 7.81 -3.36
N ARG A 392 5.91 7.86 -2.33
CA ARG A 392 6.04 9.06 -1.52
C ARG A 392 6.81 10.16 -2.28
N PRO A 393 6.52 11.46 -2.06
CA PRO A 393 7.20 12.56 -2.74
C PRO A 393 8.72 12.61 -2.55
N ASP A 394 9.23 12.16 -1.40
CA ASP A 394 10.66 12.04 -1.12
C ASP A 394 11.36 10.99 -1.99
N TYR A 395 10.71 9.83 -2.21
CA TYR A 395 11.17 8.82 -3.17
C TYR A 395 11.20 9.36 -4.61
N LEU A 396 10.19 10.14 -5.01
CA LEU A 396 10.14 10.77 -6.33
C LEU A 396 11.27 11.80 -6.50
N LEU A 397 11.51 12.64 -5.49
CA LEU A 397 12.60 13.61 -5.50
C LEU A 397 13.97 12.94 -5.61
N GLU A 398 14.20 11.87 -4.85
CA GLU A 398 15.40 11.04 -4.91
C GLU A 398 15.58 10.44 -6.31
N SER A 399 14.54 9.81 -6.86
CA SER A 399 14.58 9.16 -8.18
C SER A 399 14.92 10.11 -9.33
N ILE A 400 14.58 11.40 -9.22
CA ILE A 400 14.90 12.41 -10.26
C ILE A 400 16.29 13.01 -10.04
N LYS A 401 16.73 13.20 -8.79
CA LYS A 401 18.04 13.78 -8.45
C LYS A 401 19.21 12.81 -8.59
N ASP A 402 18.98 11.54 -8.24
CA ASP A 402 19.92 10.45 -8.43
C ASP A 402 19.14 9.18 -8.81
N PRO A 403 18.93 8.95 -10.12
CA PRO A 403 18.24 7.76 -10.62
C PRO A 403 18.93 6.43 -10.27
N ASN A 404 20.13 6.44 -9.68
CA ASN A 404 20.85 5.25 -9.23
C ASN A 404 20.87 5.11 -7.69
N ALA A 405 20.25 6.03 -6.93
CA ALA A 405 20.11 5.92 -5.48
C ALA A 405 19.21 4.74 -5.04
N THR A 406 18.23 4.39 -5.88
CA THR A 406 17.32 3.25 -5.68
C THR A 406 17.49 2.26 -6.82
N VAL A 407 18.19 1.15 -6.56
CA VAL A 407 18.34 0.04 -7.53
C VAL A 407 17.43 -1.10 -7.09
N VAL A 408 16.26 -1.19 -7.74
CA VAL A 408 15.34 -2.32 -7.60
C VAL A 408 15.86 -3.48 -8.46
N PRO A 409 16.24 -4.64 -7.89
CA PRO A 409 16.69 -5.81 -8.65
C PRO A 409 15.65 -6.26 -9.69
N TYR A 410 16.14 -6.87 -10.78
CA TYR A 410 15.32 -7.37 -11.91
C TYR A 410 14.44 -6.32 -12.62
N SER A 411 14.61 -5.04 -12.29
CA SER A 411 13.98 -3.94 -13.01
C SER A 411 14.45 -3.88 -14.47
N ARG A 412 13.51 -3.93 -15.42
CA ARG A 412 13.76 -3.77 -16.86
C ARG A 412 14.25 -2.36 -17.25
N TYR A 413 14.17 -1.41 -16.33
CA TYR A 413 14.57 -0.01 -16.51
C TYR A 413 16.06 0.22 -16.24
N LEU A 414 16.82 -0.86 -15.98
CA LEU A 414 18.26 -0.83 -15.85
C LEU A 414 18.95 -1.20 -17.18
N ASP A 415 20.15 -0.66 -17.39
CA ASP A 415 21.06 -1.02 -18.47
C ASP A 415 21.84 -2.33 -18.15
N PRO A 416 22.64 -2.89 -19.08
CA PRO A 416 23.45 -4.08 -18.81
C PRO A 416 24.50 -3.91 -17.69
N ALA A 417 24.87 -2.68 -17.34
CA ALA A 417 25.74 -2.35 -16.21
C ALA A 417 24.96 -2.19 -14.88
N HIS A 418 23.66 -2.51 -14.87
CA HIS A 418 22.75 -2.41 -13.73
C HIS A 418 22.53 -0.97 -13.22
N LYS A 419 22.68 0.02 -14.11
CA LYS A 419 22.39 1.44 -13.85
C LYS A 419 21.04 1.83 -14.45
N SER A 420 20.39 2.84 -13.87
CA SER A 420 19.13 3.36 -14.41
C SER A 420 19.31 3.93 -15.82
N LYS A 421 18.37 3.60 -16.72
CA LYS A 421 18.26 4.17 -18.07
C LYS A 421 17.82 5.64 -18.06
N MET A 422 17.32 6.15 -16.93
CA MET A 422 16.90 7.54 -16.79
C MET A 422 18.12 8.48 -16.80
N PRO A 423 18.10 9.56 -17.61
CA PRO A 423 19.21 10.51 -17.65
C PRO A 423 19.35 11.26 -16.32
N LEU A 424 20.58 11.66 -16.00
CA LEU A 424 20.87 12.65 -14.97
C LEU A 424 20.62 14.05 -15.55
N TYR A 425 19.94 14.89 -14.79
CA TYR A 425 19.81 16.31 -15.09
C TYR A 425 20.82 17.08 -14.22
N ASP A 426 21.67 17.90 -14.83
CA ASP A 426 22.52 18.83 -14.07
C ASP A 426 21.77 20.13 -13.74
N LYS A 427 22.44 21.05 -13.04
CA LYS A 427 21.85 22.34 -12.65
C LYS A 427 21.64 23.30 -13.81
N ASP A 428 22.34 23.10 -14.91
CA ASP A 428 22.23 23.90 -16.13
C ASP A 428 21.03 23.43 -16.98
N THR A 429 20.67 22.15 -16.85
CA THR A 429 19.50 21.51 -17.49
C THR A 429 18.21 21.64 -16.67
N LEU A 430 18.29 21.44 -15.34
CA LEU A 430 17.14 21.51 -14.43
C LEU A 430 17.52 22.28 -13.15
N PRO A 431 17.01 23.50 -12.93
CA PRO A 431 17.29 24.27 -11.72
C PRO A 431 16.70 23.58 -10.48
N GLU A 432 17.25 23.86 -9.30
CA GLU A 432 16.86 23.22 -8.03
C GLU A 432 15.34 23.24 -7.76
N LYS A 433 14.65 24.34 -8.07
CA LYS A 433 13.17 24.45 -7.95
C LYS A 433 12.44 23.49 -8.90
N GLY A 434 12.96 23.26 -10.10
CA GLY A 434 12.35 22.40 -11.12
C GLY A 434 12.16 20.96 -10.67
N TYR A 435 13.06 20.43 -9.82
CA TYR A 435 12.87 19.13 -9.17
C TYR A 435 11.60 19.09 -8.31
N TYR A 436 11.37 20.12 -7.49
CA TYR A 436 10.18 20.22 -6.65
C TYR A 436 8.93 20.48 -7.48
N ASP A 437 9.03 21.26 -8.56
CA ASP A 437 7.94 21.45 -9.52
C ASP A 437 7.50 20.11 -10.14
N ILE A 438 8.45 19.33 -10.67
CA ILE A 438 8.17 17.98 -11.23
C ILE A 438 7.51 17.08 -10.17
N VAL A 439 8.04 17.04 -8.94
CA VAL A 439 7.44 16.23 -7.86
C VAL A 439 6.01 16.67 -7.56
N GLU A 440 5.71 17.96 -7.48
CA GLU A 440 4.33 18.44 -7.28
C GLU A 440 3.42 18.09 -8.46
N PHE A 441 3.92 18.11 -9.71
CA PHE A 441 3.16 17.58 -10.85
C PHE A 441 2.88 16.07 -10.69
N LEU A 442 3.91 15.26 -10.43
CA LEU A 442 3.75 13.81 -10.29
C LEU A 442 2.80 13.42 -9.14
N ARG A 443 2.75 14.21 -8.05
CA ARG A 443 1.78 14.06 -6.94
C ARG A 443 0.32 14.26 -7.37
N THR A 444 0.05 14.85 -8.54
CA THR A 444 -1.31 14.99 -9.09
C THR A 444 -1.79 13.73 -9.82
N LEU A 445 -0.89 12.80 -10.16
CA LEU A 445 -1.18 11.56 -10.88
C LEU A 445 -1.63 10.46 -9.89
N LYS A 446 -2.96 10.33 -9.70
CA LYS A 446 -3.59 9.52 -8.65
C LYS A 446 -4.77 8.69 -9.14
#